data_AF-A0A7D8YL29-F1
#
_entry.id   AF-A0A7D8YL29-F1
#
_cell.length_a   1.000
_cell.length_b   1.000
_cell.length_c   1.000
_cell.angle_alpha   90.00
_cell.angle_beta   90.00
_cell.angle_gamma   90.00
#
_symmetry.space_group_name_H-M   'P 1'
#
loop_
_entity.id
_entity.type
_entity.pdbx_description
1 polymer ?
#
loop_
_entity_poly.entity_id
_entity_poly.type
_entity_poly.pdbx_seq_one_letter_code
_entity_poly.pdbx_strand_id
1 'polypeptide(L)'
;MSFWDKLTGRKPSSTNTSTPQTPDRQDSFQPTPFNPQEAQDVSSFLSGPTIPDPSQLHPLAGLNQQTLDYLSLEESALSDLPGSQSALPSRGWSDDLCYGTGVTYLSALTIGGAWGLQEGLRRSTAQPPKLRLNSVLNAVTRRGPFLGNSAGVIAMVYNGINSYIGYMRGKHDSANSILAGAVSGMVFKSTRGIRPMMISGGIVASVAGAWAVARKALI
;
A
#
# COMPACT_ATOMS: atom_id res chain seq x y z
N MET A 1 -17.26 -29.63 3.27
CA MET A 1 -16.06 -29.73 4.13
C MET A 1 -16.00 -28.49 4.99
N SER A 2 -15.90 -28.67 6.30
CA SER A 2 -16.18 -27.65 7.31
C SER A 2 -14.96 -26.73 7.51
N PHE A 3 -15.24 -25.43 7.64
CA PHE A 3 -14.31 -24.31 7.93
C PHE A 3 -13.34 -24.59 9.09
N TRP A 4 -13.71 -25.50 10.00
CA TRP A 4 -12.86 -25.95 11.10
C TRP A 4 -11.63 -26.75 10.68
N ASP A 5 -11.64 -27.46 9.54
CA ASP A 5 -10.50 -28.28 9.08
C ASP A 5 -9.31 -27.44 8.57
N LYS A 6 -9.56 -26.19 8.16
CA LYS A 6 -8.50 -25.30 7.66
C LYS A 6 -7.72 -24.62 8.79
N LEU A 7 -8.27 -24.56 10.00
CA LEU A 7 -7.66 -23.88 11.14
C LEU A 7 -6.76 -24.80 11.98
N THR A 8 -6.96 -26.13 11.91
CA THR A 8 -6.27 -27.09 12.81
C THR A 8 -5.21 -27.97 12.14
N GLY A 9 -4.88 -27.73 10.86
CA GLY A 9 -3.68 -28.32 10.23
C GLY A 9 -3.62 -29.85 10.17
N ARG A 10 -4.75 -30.57 10.26
CA ARG A 10 -4.78 -32.03 10.09
C ARG A 10 -5.24 -32.40 8.68
N LYS A 11 -4.32 -32.93 7.88
CA LYS A 11 -4.67 -33.61 6.62
C LYS A 11 -5.00 -35.09 6.90
N PRO A 12 -6.11 -35.63 6.39
CA PRO A 12 -6.36 -37.07 6.41
C PRO A 12 -5.56 -37.78 5.31
N SER A 13 -4.91 -38.88 5.67
CA SER A 13 -4.24 -39.80 4.74
C SER A 13 -5.27 -40.72 4.10
N SER A 14 -5.48 -40.62 2.79
CA SER A 14 -6.23 -41.60 2.00
C SER A 14 -5.26 -42.63 1.43
N THR A 15 -5.27 -43.82 2.00
CA THR A 15 -4.68 -45.05 1.46
C THR A 15 -5.54 -45.56 0.32
N ASN A 16 -4.98 -45.70 -0.88
CA ASN A 16 -5.56 -46.56 -1.93
C ASN A 16 -4.50 -47.56 -2.39
N THR A 17 -4.80 -48.82 -2.14
CA THR A 17 -4.06 -50.01 -2.57
C THR A 17 -4.53 -50.42 -3.96
N SER A 18 -3.60 -50.61 -4.90
CA SER A 18 -3.78 -51.51 -6.05
C SER A 18 -2.43 -51.78 -6.75
N THR A 19 -1.88 -52.98 -6.55
CA THR A 19 -0.97 -53.68 -7.48
C THR A 19 -1.81 -54.52 -8.46
N PRO A 20 -1.27 -55.12 -9.55
CA PRO A 20 0.06 -54.97 -10.20
C PRO A 20 -0.02 -54.86 -11.75
N GLN A 21 0.88 -54.10 -12.41
CA GLN A 21 1.23 -54.35 -13.82
C GLN A 21 2.72 -54.08 -14.06
N THR A 22 3.46 -55.17 -14.23
CA THR A 22 4.79 -55.23 -14.82
C THR A 22 4.67 -55.04 -16.34
N PRO A 23 5.48 -54.15 -16.93
CA PRO A 23 6.16 -54.46 -18.17
C PRO A 23 7.66 -54.51 -17.88
N ASP A 24 8.25 -55.66 -18.17
CA ASP A 24 9.69 -55.89 -18.16
C ASP A 24 10.43 -54.73 -18.85
N ARG A 25 11.15 -53.93 -18.07
CA ARG A 25 12.32 -53.22 -18.59
C ARG A 25 13.54 -53.99 -18.13
N GLN A 26 14.04 -54.80 -19.04
CA GLN A 26 15.40 -55.32 -19.01
C GLN A 26 16.34 -54.12 -18.82
N ASP A 27 17.11 -54.11 -17.74
CA ASP A 27 18.27 -53.23 -17.58
C ASP A 27 19.32 -53.63 -18.62
N SER A 28 19.16 -53.14 -19.85
CA SER A 28 20.24 -53.13 -20.83
C SER A 28 21.20 -52.02 -20.42
N PHE A 29 22.21 -52.36 -19.61
CA PHE A 29 23.33 -51.47 -19.34
C PHE A 29 24.15 -51.36 -20.62
N GLN A 30 23.90 -50.31 -21.40
CA GLN A 30 24.67 -49.99 -22.59
C GLN A 30 25.80 -49.07 -22.14
N PRO A 31 27.07 -49.52 -22.09
CA PRO A 31 28.16 -48.62 -21.74
C PRO A 31 28.24 -47.54 -22.83
N THR A 32 28.03 -46.29 -22.43
CA THR A 32 28.31 -45.15 -23.31
C THR A 32 29.79 -45.21 -23.72
N PRO A 33 30.12 -45.08 -25.02
CA PRO A 33 31.50 -45.12 -25.46
C PRO A 33 32.29 -44.01 -24.77
N PHE A 34 33.39 -44.38 -24.11
CA PHE A 34 34.29 -43.44 -23.46
C PHE A 34 34.88 -42.51 -24.53
N ASN A 35 34.51 -41.23 -24.48
CA ASN A 35 35.03 -40.22 -25.39
C ASN A 35 36.24 -39.51 -24.74
N PRO A 36 37.48 -39.75 -25.20
CA PRO A 36 38.68 -39.16 -24.61
C PRO A 36 38.78 -37.64 -24.78
N GLN A 37 37.88 -37.00 -25.54
CA GLN A 37 37.79 -35.54 -25.65
C GLN A 37 37.02 -34.88 -24.49
N GLU A 38 36.14 -35.61 -23.79
CA GLU A 38 35.40 -35.06 -22.62
C GLU A 38 36.23 -35.09 -21.34
N ALA A 39 37.27 -35.93 -21.31
CA ALA A 39 38.13 -36.14 -20.15
C ALA A 39 39.40 -35.27 -20.11
N GLN A 40 39.41 -34.13 -20.81
CA GLN A 40 40.60 -33.28 -20.93
C GLN A 40 40.88 -32.41 -19.70
N ASP A 41 39.91 -32.20 -18.80
CA ASP A 41 40.12 -31.37 -17.62
C ASP A 41 39.37 -31.91 -16.39
N VAL A 42 40.01 -31.86 -15.22
CA VAL A 42 39.39 -32.28 -13.95
C VAL A 42 38.29 -31.31 -13.54
N SER A 43 38.37 -30.07 -14.03
CA SER A 43 37.38 -29.02 -13.81
C SER A 43 36.02 -29.38 -14.43
N SER A 44 35.97 -30.02 -15.60
CA SER A 44 34.71 -30.38 -16.28
C SER A 44 33.95 -31.52 -15.59
N PHE A 45 34.66 -32.41 -14.89
CA PHE A 45 34.05 -33.44 -14.04
C PHE A 45 33.50 -32.86 -12.72
N LEU A 46 34.15 -31.84 -12.17
CA LEU A 46 33.73 -31.19 -10.91
C LEU A 46 32.68 -30.08 -11.10
N SER A 47 32.52 -29.57 -12.33
CA SER A 47 31.54 -28.53 -12.69
C SER A 47 30.44 -29.04 -13.64
N GLY A 48 30.41 -30.34 -13.90
CA GLY A 48 29.39 -30.98 -14.70
C GLY A 48 27.99 -30.84 -14.08
N PRO A 49 26.92 -30.90 -14.90
CA PRO A 49 25.51 -30.66 -14.51
C PRO A 49 24.94 -31.65 -13.47
N THR A 50 25.76 -32.59 -12.99
CA THR A 50 25.41 -33.61 -12.00
C THR A 50 25.84 -33.24 -10.58
N ILE A 51 26.60 -32.16 -10.36
CA ILE A 51 26.92 -31.66 -9.02
C ILE A 51 26.08 -30.40 -8.76
N PRO A 52 25.07 -30.47 -7.87
CA PRO A 52 24.33 -29.30 -7.43
C PRO A 52 25.30 -28.32 -6.76
N ASP A 53 25.19 -27.04 -7.13
CA ASP A 53 25.99 -25.94 -6.58
C ASP A 53 26.04 -26.01 -5.03
N PRO A 54 27.23 -26.13 -4.41
CA PRO A 54 27.38 -26.33 -2.97
C PRO A 54 26.85 -25.15 -2.13
N SER A 55 26.60 -23.99 -2.75
CA SER A 55 25.93 -22.86 -2.12
C SER A 55 24.46 -23.15 -1.77
N GLN A 56 23.83 -24.16 -2.40
CA GLN A 56 22.44 -24.57 -2.12
C GLN A 56 22.31 -25.53 -0.93
N LEU A 57 23.42 -26.06 -0.41
CA LEU A 57 23.43 -26.99 0.72
C LEU A 57 23.52 -26.28 2.08
N HIS A 58 23.80 -24.97 2.09
CA HIS A 58 23.80 -24.22 3.33
C HIS A 58 22.34 -24.00 3.79
N PRO A 59 21.99 -24.20 5.07
CA PRO A 59 20.63 -24.05 5.61
C PRO A 59 20.03 -22.63 5.47
N LEU A 60 20.81 -21.67 4.96
CA LEU A 60 20.38 -20.31 4.64
C LEU A 60 20.10 -20.07 3.14
N ALA A 61 20.34 -21.07 2.27
CA ALA A 61 20.18 -20.93 0.82
C ALA A 61 18.70 -20.71 0.39
N GLY A 62 17.74 -21.16 1.22
CA GLY A 62 16.31 -20.99 0.98
C GLY A 62 15.72 -19.67 1.52
N LEU A 63 16.41 -18.97 2.44
CA LEU A 63 15.86 -17.72 3.01
C LEU A 63 15.73 -16.61 1.96
N ASN A 64 16.64 -16.59 0.99
CA ASN A 64 16.65 -15.60 -0.09
C ASN A 64 15.61 -15.86 -1.19
N GLN A 65 14.97 -17.02 -1.22
CA GLN A 65 13.96 -17.30 -2.24
C GLN A 65 12.58 -17.19 -1.64
N GLN A 66 12.28 -17.85 -0.53
CA GLN A 66 10.90 -17.85 0.00
C GLN A 66 10.53 -16.57 0.76
N THR A 67 11.48 -15.94 1.46
CA THR A 67 11.22 -14.67 2.16
C THR A 67 11.22 -13.49 1.20
N LEU A 68 12.16 -13.47 0.24
CA LEU A 68 12.15 -12.44 -0.80
C LEU A 68 10.98 -12.63 -1.76
N ASP A 69 10.58 -13.85 -2.10
CA ASP A 69 9.42 -14.07 -2.98
C ASP A 69 8.12 -13.73 -2.25
N TYR A 70 8.03 -13.93 -0.93
CA TYR A 70 6.89 -13.44 -0.14
C TYR A 70 6.87 -11.91 -0.01
N LEU A 71 8.00 -11.28 0.27
CA LEU A 71 8.10 -9.81 0.28
C LEU A 71 7.86 -9.22 -1.12
N SER A 72 8.35 -9.88 -2.17
CA SER A 72 8.12 -9.56 -3.58
C SER A 72 6.65 -9.71 -3.97
N LEU A 73 5.97 -10.77 -3.53
CA LEU A 73 4.56 -11.02 -3.82
C LEU A 73 3.66 -10.05 -3.06
N GLU A 74 4.00 -9.71 -1.82
CA GLU A 74 3.27 -8.69 -1.05
C GLU A 74 3.50 -7.30 -1.65
N GLU A 75 4.74 -6.93 -1.99
CA GLU A 75 5.07 -5.70 -2.71
C GLU A 75 4.38 -5.65 -4.08
N SER A 76 4.32 -6.76 -4.82
CA SER A 76 3.66 -6.85 -6.14
C SER A 76 2.13 -6.76 -6.03
N ALA A 77 1.53 -7.36 -5.00
CA ALA A 77 0.11 -7.23 -4.70
C ALA A 77 -0.26 -5.80 -4.29
N LEU A 78 0.66 -5.07 -3.63
CA LEU A 78 0.54 -3.64 -3.36
C LEU A 78 0.84 -2.77 -4.60
N SER A 79 1.70 -3.23 -5.51
CA SER A 79 2.09 -2.55 -6.74
C SER A 79 1.02 -2.61 -7.83
N ASP A 80 0.14 -3.61 -7.83
CA ASP A 80 -0.97 -3.72 -8.79
C ASP A 80 -2.21 -2.88 -8.40
N LEU A 81 -2.16 -2.16 -7.27
CA LEU A 81 -3.19 -1.17 -6.94
C LEU A 81 -3.08 0.04 -7.90
N PRO A 82 -4.18 0.45 -8.56
CA PRO A 82 -4.15 1.61 -9.45
C PRO A 82 -3.91 2.92 -8.66
N GLY A 83 -2.63 3.29 -8.51
CA GLY A 83 -2.14 4.39 -7.67
C GLY A 83 -0.66 4.28 -7.27
N SER A 84 -0.10 3.08 -7.31
CA SER A 84 1.29 2.73 -6.96
C SER A 84 2.36 3.23 -7.94
N GLN A 85 2.00 3.65 -9.16
CA GLN A 85 2.93 4.14 -10.19
C GLN A 85 3.33 5.61 -10.00
N SER A 86 3.63 6.01 -8.76
CA SER A 86 4.34 7.28 -8.50
C SER A 86 5.84 6.98 -8.42
N ALA A 87 6.70 7.98 -8.70
CA ALA A 87 8.12 7.82 -9.00
C ALA A 87 9.02 7.15 -7.93
N LEU A 88 8.46 6.71 -6.80
CA LEU A 88 9.10 5.86 -5.80
C LEU A 88 8.13 4.72 -5.42
N PRO A 89 8.58 3.45 -5.38
CA PRO A 89 7.73 2.30 -5.03
C PRO A 89 6.93 2.56 -3.74
N SER A 90 5.61 2.36 -3.77
CA SER A 90 4.72 2.67 -2.65
C SER A 90 5.01 1.75 -1.46
N ARG A 91 5.59 2.28 -0.38
CA ARG A 91 5.93 1.50 0.81
C ARG A 91 4.72 1.29 1.73
N GLY A 92 3.65 0.68 1.22
CA GLY A 92 2.53 0.23 2.04
C GLY A 92 1.51 1.29 2.46
N TRP A 93 0.38 0.82 3.00
CA TRP A 93 -0.72 1.65 3.51
C TRP A 93 -0.30 2.67 4.58
N SER A 94 0.79 2.37 5.30
CA SER A 94 1.38 3.26 6.29
C SER A 94 2.06 4.48 5.66
N ASP A 95 2.55 4.35 4.43
CA ASP A 95 3.19 5.45 3.68
C ASP A 95 2.15 6.45 3.20
N ASP A 96 1.06 5.95 2.61
CA ASP A 96 -0.09 6.74 2.21
C ASP A 96 -0.71 7.47 3.41
N LEU A 97 -0.70 6.80 4.58
CA LEU A 97 -1.12 7.43 5.82
C LEU A 97 -0.10 8.49 6.26
N CYS A 98 1.18 8.19 6.41
CA CYS A 98 2.18 9.12 6.93
C CYS A 98 2.39 10.32 5.99
N TYR A 99 2.72 10.07 4.74
CA TYR A 99 2.99 11.11 3.75
C TYR A 99 1.70 11.76 3.25
N GLY A 100 0.65 10.98 2.97
CA GLY A 100 -0.62 11.56 2.52
C GLY A 100 -1.27 12.43 3.59
N THR A 101 -1.33 11.99 4.85
CA THR A 101 -1.87 12.83 5.93
C THR A 101 -0.93 13.96 6.33
N GLY A 102 0.38 13.73 6.33
CA GLY A 102 1.38 14.76 6.65
C GLY A 102 1.38 15.89 5.64
N VAL A 103 1.38 15.59 4.34
CA VAL A 103 1.35 16.59 3.26
C VAL A 103 0.02 17.34 3.25
N THR A 104 -1.12 16.66 3.44
CA THR A 104 -2.42 17.33 3.54
C THR A 104 -2.51 18.22 4.79
N TYR A 105 -1.96 17.79 5.93
CA TYR A 105 -1.89 18.60 7.13
C TYR A 105 -1.05 19.86 6.93
N LEU A 106 0.18 19.72 6.42
CA LEU A 106 1.10 20.85 6.21
C LEU A 106 0.60 21.82 5.14
N SER A 107 0.02 21.32 4.05
CA SER A 107 -0.58 22.17 3.00
C SER A 107 -1.78 22.95 3.54
N ALA A 108 -2.68 22.30 4.28
CA ALA A 108 -3.81 22.95 4.91
C ALA A 108 -3.38 23.96 5.98
N LEU A 109 -2.35 23.65 6.77
CA LEU A 109 -1.78 24.56 7.76
C LEU A 109 -1.16 25.79 7.08
N THR A 110 -0.46 25.60 5.96
CA THR A 110 0.15 26.68 5.18
C THR A 110 -0.93 27.61 4.60
N ILE A 111 -1.96 27.04 3.96
CA ILE A 111 -3.08 27.80 3.41
C ILE A 111 -3.86 28.52 4.52
N GLY A 112 -4.15 27.82 5.63
CA GLY A 112 -4.86 28.38 6.78
C GLY A 112 -4.07 29.47 7.49
N GLY A 113 -2.74 29.32 7.55
CA GLY A 113 -1.81 30.31 8.07
C GLY A 113 -1.73 31.55 7.18
N ALA A 114 -1.63 31.37 5.86
CA ALA A 114 -1.66 32.47 4.89
C ALA A 114 -2.99 33.24 4.93
N TRP A 115 -4.12 32.53 5.04
CA TRP A 115 -5.41 33.18 5.28
C TRP A 115 -5.42 33.93 6.60
N GLY A 116 -4.99 33.30 7.71
CA GLY A 116 -4.87 33.96 9.01
C GLY A 116 -4.00 35.23 8.97
N LEU A 117 -2.90 35.19 8.19
CA LEU A 117 -2.00 36.31 7.98
C LEU A 117 -2.70 37.45 7.23
N GLN A 118 -3.34 37.15 6.09
CA GLN A 118 -4.09 38.13 5.31
C GLN A 118 -5.22 38.76 6.14
N GLU A 119 -5.96 37.95 6.88
CA GLU A 119 -7.04 38.41 7.77
C GLU A 119 -6.49 39.31 8.88
N GLY A 120 -5.39 38.90 9.52
CA GLY A 120 -4.72 39.66 10.56
C GLY A 120 -4.18 41.00 10.06
N LEU A 121 -3.57 41.03 8.87
CA LEU A 121 -3.07 42.26 8.25
C LEU A 121 -4.22 43.22 7.92
N ARG A 122 -5.31 42.70 7.34
CA ARG A 122 -6.48 43.50 6.96
C ARG A 122 -7.20 44.09 8.17
N ARG A 123 -7.31 43.35 9.28
CA ARG A 123 -7.96 43.84 10.52
C ARG A 123 -7.14 44.86 11.30
N SER A 124 -5.82 44.88 11.09
CA SER A 124 -4.90 45.65 11.92
C SER A 124 -4.31 46.87 11.22
N THR A 125 -4.79 47.23 10.03
CA THR A 125 -4.29 48.36 9.23
C THR A 125 -4.22 49.69 9.99
N ALA A 126 -5.14 49.94 10.92
CA ALA A 126 -5.21 51.17 11.73
C ALA A 126 -4.43 51.13 13.06
N GLN A 127 -3.74 50.03 13.39
CA GLN A 127 -3.08 49.85 14.69
C GLN A 127 -1.58 50.20 14.64
N PRO A 128 -0.93 50.52 15.78
CA PRO A 128 0.52 50.68 15.82
C PRO A 128 1.25 49.35 15.56
N PRO A 129 2.47 49.36 15.01
CA PRO A 129 3.14 48.16 14.45
C PRO A 129 3.31 47.02 15.46
N LYS A 130 3.49 47.33 16.76
CA LYS A 130 3.59 46.32 17.83
C LYS A 130 2.27 45.59 18.10
N LEU A 131 1.13 46.31 18.12
CA LEU A 131 -0.20 45.71 18.25
C LEU A 131 -0.62 44.96 16.99
N ARG A 132 -0.21 45.46 15.82
CA ARG A 132 -0.44 44.80 14.54
C ARG A 132 0.14 43.41 14.52
N LEU A 133 1.42 43.26 14.87
CA LEU A 133 2.10 41.98 14.90
C LEU A 133 1.38 40.96 15.80
N ASN A 134 0.95 41.38 17.00
CA ASN A 134 0.21 40.51 17.91
C ASN A 134 -1.12 40.04 17.30
N SER A 135 -1.89 40.95 16.70
CA SER A 135 -3.16 40.59 16.07
C SER A 135 -2.98 39.66 14.86
N VAL A 136 -1.93 39.88 14.07
CA VAL A 136 -1.59 39.03 12.92
C VAL A 136 -1.21 37.65 13.42
N LEU A 137 -0.32 37.57 14.40
CA LEU A 137 0.12 36.30 14.96
C LEU A 137 -1.06 35.52 15.54
N ASN A 138 -1.94 36.17 16.30
CA ASN A 138 -3.15 35.54 16.83
C ASN A 138 -4.11 35.08 15.72
N ALA A 139 -4.23 35.83 14.62
CA ALA A 139 -5.05 35.42 13.48
C ALA A 139 -4.46 34.20 12.76
N VAL A 140 -3.14 34.17 12.56
CA VAL A 140 -2.39 33.04 11.96
C VAL A 140 -2.54 31.78 12.83
N THR A 141 -2.28 31.89 14.13
CA THR A 141 -2.33 30.75 15.07
C THR A 141 -3.75 30.27 15.36
N ARG A 142 -4.78 31.10 15.11
CA ARG A 142 -6.18 30.67 15.19
C ARG A 142 -6.64 29.95 13.92
N ARG A 143 -6.28 30.44 12.73
CA ARG A 143 -6.77 29.89 11.44
C ARG A 143 -5.93 28.72 10.92
N GLY A 144 -4.61 28.76 11.10
CA GLY A 144 -3.68 27.72 10.63
C GLY A 144 -3.97 26.35 11.24
N PRO A 145 -3.83 26.18 12.57
CA PRO A 145 -4.10 24.90 13.24
C PRO A 145 -5.55 24.43 13.08
N PHE A 146 -6.52 25.34 13.03
CA PHE A 146 -7.92 24.97 12.79
C PHE A 146 -8.11 24.25 11.45
N LEU A 147 -7.53 24.81 10.37
CA LEU A 147 -7.63 24.21 9.04
C LEU A 147 -6.75 22.96 8.91
N GLY A 148 -5.51 23.02 9.43
CA GLY A 148 -4.57 21.90 9.46
C GLY A 148 -5.14 20.68 10.18
N ASN A 149 -5.55 20.82 11.45
CA ASN A 149 -6.08 19.72 12.25
C ASN A 149 -7.33 19.11 11.62
N SER A 150 -8.22 19.95 11.06
CA SER A 150 -9.44 19.48 10.40
C SER A 150 -9.12 18.67 9.13
N ALA A 151 -8.25 19.19 8.27
CA ALA A 151 -7.86 18.51 7.03
C ALA A 151 -7.08 17.22 7.30
N GLY A 152 -6.18 17.23 8.28
CA GLY A 152 -5.40 16.05 8.67
C GLY A 152 -6.28 14.90 9.17
N VAL A 153 -7.29 15.18 10.00
CA VAL A 153 -8.26 14.16 10.45
C VAL A 153 -9.07 13.61 9.28
N ILE A 154 -9.57 14.46 8.39
CA ILE A 154 -10.33 14.03 7.21
C ILE A 154 -9.46 13.15 6.30
N ALA A 155 -8.19 13.52 6.08
CA ALA A 155 -7.25 12.73 5.28
C ALA A 155 -6.94 11.39 5.94
N MET A 156 -6.74 11.36 7.26
CA MET A 156 -6.48 10.13 8.02
C MET A 156 -7.65 9.16 7.93
N VAL A 157 -8.87 9.66 8.12
CA VAL A 157 -10.09 8.85 8.02
C VAL A 157 -10.34 8.42 6.57
N TYR A 158 -10.06 9.28 5.59
CA TYR A 158 -10.16 8.94 4.17
C TYR A 158 -9.21 7.78 3.81
N ASN A 159 -7.93 7.90 4.17
CA ASN A 159 -6.93 6.86 3.90
C ASN A 159 -7.28 5.56 4.63
N GLY A 160 -7.70 5.62 5.90
CA GLY A 160 -8.15 4.44 6.65
C GLY A 160 -9.34 3.73 5.99
N ILE A 161 -10.35 4.48 5.55
CA ILE A 161 -11.53 3.92 4.85
C ILE A 161 -11.13 3.38 3.48
N ASN A 162 -10.30 4.10 2.72
CA ASN A 162 -9.85 3.69 1.40
C ASN A 162 -9.03 2.38 1.47
N SER A 163 -8.14 2.24 2.45
CA SER A 163 -7.38 1.01 2.70
C SER A 163 -8.28 -0.14 3.16
N TYR A 164 -9.26 0.12 4.03
CA TYR A 164 -10.22 -0.89 4.48
C TYR A 164 -11.06 -1.44 3.33
N ILE A 165 -11.58 -0.57 2.47
CA ILE A 165 -12.39 -1.02 1.33
C ILE A 165 -11.51 -1.65 0.24
N GLY A 166 -10.28 -1.17 0.05
CA GLY A 166 -9.29 -1.79 -0.82
C GLY A 166 -8.98 -3.23 -0.41
N TYR A 167 -8.79 -3.47 0.90
CA TYR A 167 -8.57 -4.80 1.45
C TYR A 167 -9.77 -5.74 1.26
N MET A 168 -11.01 -5.24 1.47
CA MET A 168 -12.20 -6.07 1.32
C MET A 168 -12.59 -6.36 -0.13
N ARG A 169 -12.29 -5.46 -1.08
CA ARG A 169 -12.82 -5.52 -2.46
C ARG A 169 -11.77 -5.73 -3.54
N GLY A 170 -10.49 -5.63 -3.22
CA GLY A 170 -9.36 -5.91 -4.13
C GLY A 170 -9.27 -4.98 -5.35
N LYS A 171 -10.00 -3.86 -5.37
CA LYS A 171 -10.03 -2.88 -6.49
C LYS A 171 -10.20 -1.44 -5.98
N HIS A 172 -9.44 -0.50 -6.55
CA HIS A 172 -9.59 0.94 -6.30
C HIS A 172 -10.30 1.62 -7.47
N ASP A 173 -11.62 1.74 -7.35
CA ASP A 173 -12.43 2.48 -8.31
C ASP A 173 -12.64 3.94 -7.88
N SER A 174 -12.85 4.84 -8.84
CA SER A 174 -13.18 6.25 -8.58
C SER A 174 -14.42 6.41 -7.69
N ALA A 175 -15.40 5.52 -7.83
CA ALA A 175 -16.58 5.48 -6.97
C ALA A 175 -16.22 5.18 -5.50
N ASN A 176 -15.17 4.39 -5.27
CA ASN A 176 -14.71 4.04 -3.94
C ASN A 176 -14.06 5.23 -3.23
N SER A 177 -13.23 5.99 -3.96
CA SER A 177 -12.63 7.22 -3.44
C SER A 177 -13.68 8.29 -3.13
N ILE A 178 -14.70 8.43 -3.97
CA ILE A 178 -15.81 9.36 -3.71
C ILE A 178 -16.60 8.94 -2.45
N LEU A 179 -16.90 7.64 -2.32
CA LEU A 179 -17.59 7.10 -1.15
C LEU A 179 -16.76 7.25 0.12
N ALA A 180 -15.46 6.92 0.07
CA ALA A 180 -14.54 7.09 1.19
C ALA A 180 -14.42 8.57 1.61
N GLY A 181 -14.37 9.49 0.65
CA GLY A 181 -14.42 10.92 0.90
C GLY A 181 -15.72 11.36 1.57
N ALA A 182 -16.86 10.89 1.07
CA ALA A 182 -18.17 11.18 1.64
C ALA A 182 -18.26 10.71 3.11
N VAL A 183 -17.87 9.46 3.38
CA VAL A 183 -17.92 8.88 4.72
C VAL A 183 -16.95 9.59 5.65
N SER A 184 -15.72 9.89 5.20
CA SER A 184 -14.76 10.67 6.01
C SER A 184 -15.31 12.04 6.39
N GLY A 185 -15.89 12.76 5.43
CA GLY A 185 -16.52 14.06 5.68
C GLY A 185 -17.72 13.97 6.64
N MET A 186 -18.54 12.92 6.50
CA MET A 186 -19.65 12.66 7.42
C MET A 186 -19.17 12.35 8.85
N VAL A 187 -18.17 11.49 9.00
CA VAL A 187 -17.58 11.12 10.30
C VAL A 187 -17.01 12.35 11.01
N PHE A 188 -16.31 13.22 10.28
CA PHE A 188 -15.70 14.45 10.84
C PHE A 188 -16.72 15.39 11.51
N LYS A 189 -17.97 15.45 11.02
CA LYS A 189 -19.01 16.35 11.54
C LYS A 189 -20.20 15.64 12.18
N SER A 190 -20.10 14.32 12.37
CA SER A 190 -21.13 13.46 12.98
C SER A 190 -21.64 13.98 14.33
N THR A 191 -20.74 14.53 15.17
CA THR A 191 -21.04 15.03 16.51
C THR A 191 -21.82 16.36 16.55
N ARG A 192 -22.02 17.02 15.39
CA ARG A 192 -22.73 18.30 15.31
C ARG A 192 -24.15 18.16 14.72
N GLY A 193 -24.60 16.93 14.49
CA GLY A 193 -25.94 16.60 13.98
C GLY A 193 -25.97 16.22 12.50
N ILE A 194 -27.13 15.78 12.03
CA ILE A 194 -27.32 15.17 10.71
C ILE A 194 -27.11 16.19 9.57
N ARG A 195 -27.56 17.43 9.75
CA ARG A 195 -27.38 18.49 8.74
C ARG A 195 -25.90 18.79 8.44
N PRO A 196 -25.06 19.15 9.44
CA PRO A 196 -23.65 19.41 9.16
C PRO A 196 -22.89 18.16 8.72
N MET A 197 -23.28 16.96 9.17
CA MET A 197 -22.75 15.68 8.69
C MET A 197 -22.96 15.49 7.18
N MET A 198 -24.19 15.71 6.68
CA MET A 198 -24.48 15.58 5.25
C MET A 198 -23.77 16.66 4.43
N ILE A 199 -23.70 17.89 4.92
CA ILE A 199 -23.02 19.00 4.23
C ILE A 199 -21.52 18.72 4.12
N SER A 200 -20.86 18.33 5.21
CA SER A 200 -19.43 18.03 5.17
C SER A 200 -19.12 16.81 4.30
N GLY A 201 -19.95 15.76 4.39
CA GLY A 201 -19.87 14.61 3.49
C GLY A 201 -19.97 15.00 2.02
N GLY A 202 -20.94 15.83 1.67
CA GLY A 202 -21.13 16.33 0.31
C GLY A 202 -19.94 17.16 -0.21
N ILE A 203 -19.36 18.03 0.63
CA ILE A 203 -18.19 18.85 0.24
C ILE A 203 -16.97 17.96 -0.02
N VAL A 204 -16.68 16.99 0.85
CA VAL A 204 -15.51 16.12 0.66
C VAL A 204 -15.74 15.19 -0.53
N ALA A 205 -16.96 14.69 -0.72
CA ALA A 205 -17.35 13.88 -1.87
C ALA A 205 -17.23 14.64 -3.20
N SER A 206 -17.63 15.92 -3.24
CA SER A 206 -17.51 16.73 -4.46
C SER A 206 -16.06 17.03 -4.81
N VAL A 207 -15.21 17.30 -3.81
CA VAL A 207 -13.76 17.47 -4.02
C VAL A 207 -13.13 16.17 -4.53
N ALA A 208 -13.46 15.04 -3.92
CA ALA A 208 -12.97 13.73 -4.37
C ALA A 208 -13.47 13.39 -5.79
N GLY A 209 -14.72 13.71 -6.11
CA GLY A 209 -15.31 13.52 -7.43
C GLY A 209 -14.67 14.41 -8.48
N ALA A 210 -14.45 15.69 -8.18
CA ALA A 210 -13.74 16.62 -9.06
C ALA A 210 -12.32 16.13 -9.35
N TRP A 211 -11.62 15.63 -8.32
CA TRP A 211 -10.29 15.05 -8.50
C TRP A 211 -10.31 13.80 -9.38
N ALA A 212 -11.27 12.90 -9.19
CA ALA A 212 -11.41 11.71 -10.02
C ALA A 212 -11.68 12.04 -11.49
N VAL A 213 -12.53 13.05 -11.76
CA VAL A 213 -12.80 13.52 -13.12
C VAL A 213 -11.57 14.21 -13.71
N ALA A 214 -10.89 15.07 -12.95
CA ALA A 214 -9.68 15.75 -13.40
C ALA A 214 -8.57 14.75 -13.75
N ARG A 215 -8.37 13.72 -12.90
CA ARG A 215 -7.40 12.65 -13.18
C ARG A 215 -7.72 11.93 -14.48
N LYS A 216 -8.99 11.62 -14.73
CA LYS A 216 -9.44 10.92 -15.95
C LYS A 216 -9.41 11.80 -17.21
N ALA A 217 -9.38 13.12 -17.05
CA ALA A 217 -9.37 14.07 -18.15
C ALA A 217 -7.94 14.52 -18.54
N LEU A 218 -7.00 14.51 -17.58
CA LEU A 218 -5.62 14.97 -17.77
C LEU A 218 -4.60 13.82 -17.93
N ILE A 219 -4.99 12.59 -17.57
CA ILE A 219 -4.19 11.36 -17.66
C ILE A 219 -5.05 10.30 -18.34
#